data_AF-A0A0M9VP31-F1
#
_entry.id   AF-A0A0M9VP31-F1
#
_cell.length_a   1.000
_cell.length_b   1.000
_cell.length_c   1.000
_cell.angle_alpha   90.00
_cell.angle_beta   90.00
_cell.angle_gamma   90.00
#
_symmetry.space_group_name_H-M   'P 1'
#
loop_
_entity.id
_entity.type
_entity.pdbx_description
1 polymer ?
#
loop_
_entity_poly.entity_id
_entity_poly.type
_entity_poly.pdbx_seq_one_letter_code
_entity_poly.pdbx_strand_id
1 'polypeptide(L)'
;MDEAQHAWYEDVRAYVDMRGPWPEAHEKAVSEPYRYLDAHPGKELRSQLIDAFNVWIHVPPTQLEYVKCVVRRLHTASLLMDDVEDNSDLRRGVPAAHTIYGVPQTVNTANYVYFQVLSDIVQQQPDAMPAMIDELVRLHRGQGMDLFWRDSLQCPTEQEYVDMVVNKTGGLFRIALRLMLASAPTPPTVDLAPLANVIGIYFQIRDDYVNLQSTQLAQHKGFCEDLTEGKFSFPILHAIRTAEPDRTLLHILRQRTTHIETKKYAIEYMERVTHSFSYTRTVLQALAQQAEDELTHLEHVLGANPALHSILDVLARPC
;
A
#
# COMPACT_ATOMS: atom_id res chain seq x y z
N MET A 1 10.11 47.46 -18.93
CA MET A 1 9.78 46.80 -17.65
C MET A 1 8.54 47.47 -17.16
N ASP A 2 7.45 46.72 -17.09
CA ASP A 2 6.09 47.25 -17.00
C ASP A 2 5.79 47.73 -15.57
N GLU A 3 5.59 49.04 -15.37
CA GLU A 3 5.32 49.65 -14.05
C GLU A 3 4.12 49.02 -13.34
N ALA A 4 3.19 48.42 -14.09
CA ALA A 4 2.02 47.71 -13.56
C ALA A 4 2.35 46.41 -12.80
N GLN A 5 3.48 45.75 -13.09
CA GLN A 5 3.82 44.45 -12.48
C GLN A 5 4.27 44.56 -11.01
N HIS A 6 4.66 45.75 -10.56
CA HIS A 6 5.16 45.99 -9.21
C HIS A 6 4.19 46.76 -8.30
N ALA A 7 3.07 47.26 -8.84
CA ALA A 7 2.11 48.10 -8.10
C ALA A 7 1.53 47.43 -6.84
N TRP A 8 1.44 46.09 -6.82
CA TRP A 8 0.96 45.36 -5.63
C TRP A 8 2.00 45.31 -4.49
N TYR A 9 3.28 45.52 -4.77
CA TYR A 9 4.30 45.65 -3.71
C TYR A 9 4.17 46.97 -2.94
N GLU A 10 3.47 47.96 -3.50
CA GLU A 10 3.22 49.24 -2.83
C GLU A 10 2.17 49.12 -1.72
N ASP A 11 1.22 48.20 -1.87
CA ASP A 11 0.26 47.81 -0.82
C ASP A 11 0.00 46.29 -0.85
N VAL A 12 0.99 45.55 -0.34
CA VAL A 12 0.91 44.09 -0.23
C VAL A 12 -0.28 43.65 0.63
N ARG A 13 -0.66 44.47 1.62
CA ARG A 13 -1.78 44.15 2.51
C ARG A 13 -3.10 44.15 1.75
N ALA A 14 -3.37 45.21 0.97
CA ALA A 14 -4.57 45.26 0.14
C ALA A 14 -4.63 44.11 -0.87
N TYR A 15 -3.48 43.76 -1.48
CA TYR A 15 -3.41 42.61 -2.40
C TYR A 15 -3.73 41.28 -1.70
N VAL A 16 -3.17 41.04 -0.51
CA VAL A 16 -3.44 39.82 0.27
C VAL A 16 -4.90 39.75 0.72
N ASP A 17 -5.47 40.87 1.16
CA ASP A 17 -6.87 40.95 1.61
C ASP A 17 -7.87 40.78 0.45
N MET A 18 -7.51 41.18 -0.77
CA MET A 18 -8.34 41.03 -1.98
C MET A 18 -8.12 39.72 -2.73
N ARG A 19 -7.23 38.85 -2.25
CA ARG A 19 -6.92 37.59 -2.93
C ARG A 19 -8.18 36.72 -3.07
N GLY A 20 -8.51 36.38 -4.30
CA GLY A 20 -9.56 35.41 -4.63
C GLY A 20 -9.21 33.98 -4.21
N PRO A 21 -10.13 33.01 -4.42
CA PRO A 21 -9.89 31.61 -4.09
C PRO A 21 -8.67 31.05 -4.84
N TRP A 22 -8.15 29.92 -4.35
CA TRP A 22 -7.06 29.19 -5.01
C TRP A 22 -7.43 28.90 -6.49
N PRO A 23 -6.61 29.32 -7.47
CA PRO A 23 -6.95 29.15 -8.89
C PRO A 23 -7.00 27.67 -9.33
N GLU A 24 -8.00 27.30 -10.14
CA GLU A 24 -8.15 25.93 -10.65
C GLU A 24 -6.92 25.47 -11.47
N ALA A 25 -6.27 26.38 -12.19
CA ALA A 25 -5.04 26.06 -12.92
C ALA A 25 -3.90 25.64 -11.97
N HIS A 26 -3.80 26.27 -10.79
CA HIS A 26 -2.80 25.91 -9.79
C HIS A 26 -3.17 24.59 -9.11
N GLU A 27 -4.45 24.33 -8.87
CA GLU A 27 -4.94 23.04 -8.37
C GLU A 27 -4.57 21.89 -9.32
N LYS A 28 -4.74 22.10 -10.62
CA LYS A 28 -4.34 21.12 -11.64
C LYS A 28 -2.83 20.89 -11.62
N ALA A 29 -2.03 21.94 -11.54
CA ALA A 29 -0.57 21.84 -11.49
C ALA A 29 -0.07 21.05 -10.26
N VAL A 30 -0.59 21.35 -9.06
CA VAL A 30 -0.18 20.67 -7.82
C VAL A 30 -0.61 19.19 -7.80
N SER A 31 -1.67 18.83 -8.54
CA SER A 31 -2.21 17.46 -8.58
C SER A 31 -1.69 16.62 -9.76
N GLU A 32 -0.80 17.13 -10.61
CA GLU A 32 -0.31 16.41 -11.81
C GLU A 32 0.28 15.02 -11.49
N PRO A 33 1.21 14.85 -10.52
CA PRO A 33 1.76 13.53 -10.20
C PRO A 33 0.68 12.51 -9.77
N TYR A 34 -0.33 12.97 -9.03
CA TYR A 34 -1.44 12.12 -8.60
C TYR A 34 -2.32 11.71 -9.77
N ARG A 35 -2.72 12.67 -10.62
CA ARG A 35 -3.55 12.41 -11.80
C ARG A 35 -2.85 11.47 -12.78
N TYR A 36 -1.53 11.60 -12.95
CA TYR A 36 -0.73 10.70 -13.76
C TYR A 36 -0.84 9.25 -13.29
N LEU A 37 -0.66 9.01 -11.99
CA LEU A 37 -0.73 7.65 -11.46
C LEU A 37 -2.17 7.09 -11.41
N ASP A 38 -3.15 7.93 -11.06
CA ASP A 38 -4.57 7.55 -11.02
C ASP A 38 -5.11 7.17 -12.42
N ALA A 39 -4.57 7.77 -13.49
CA ALA A 39 -4.91 7.42 -14.87
C ALA A 39 -4.44 6.01 -15.30
N HIS A 40 -3.57 5.36 -14.53
CA HIS A 40 -3.06 4.01 -14.81
C HIS A 40 -3.54 3.05 -13.72
N PRO A 41 -4.82 2.63 -13.72
CA PRO A 41 -5.41 1.85 -12.63
C PRO A 41 -4.75 0.48 -12.45
N GLY A 42 -4.73 -0.01 -11.20
CA GLY A 42 -4.22 -1.33 -10.85
C GLY A 42 -5.29 -2.41 -10.98
N LYS A 43 -5.07 -3.56 -10.31
CA LYS A 43 -6.03 -4.68 -10.28
C LYS A 43 -7.30 -4.42 -9.43
N GLU A 44 -7.50 -3.20 -8.92
CA GLU A 44 -8.69 -2.74 -8.16
C GLU A 44 -9.18 -3.65 -7.01
N LEU A 45 -8.28 -4.44 -6.46
CA LEU A 45 -8.60 -5.45 -5.45
C LEU A 45 -9.11 -4.87 -4.13
N ARG A 46 -8.64 -3.68 -3.75
CA ARG A 46 -9.13 -2.97 -2.56
C ARG A 46 -10.60 -2.60 -2.72
N SER A 47 -10.99 -2.13 -3.90
CA SER A 47 -12.38 -1.80 -4.24
C SER A 47 -13.26 -3.06 -4.21
N GLN A 48 -12.76 -4.18 -4.76
CA GLN A 48 -13.46 -5.47 -4.69
C GLN A 48 -13.64 -5.97 -3.25
N LEU A 49 -12.63 -5.81 -2.40
CA LEU A 49 -12.74 -6.17 -0.98
C LEU A 49 -13.76 -5.30 -0.25
N ILE A 50 -13.80 -3.98 -0.51
CA ILE A 50 -14.83 -3.08 0.02
C ILE A 50 -16.22 -3.59 -0.38
N ASP A 51 -16.42 -3.93 -1.66
CA ASP A 51 -17.69 -4.47 -2.14
C ASP A 51 -18.05 -5.81 -1.48
N ALA A 52 -17.06 -6.68 -1.28
CA ALA A 52 -17.25 -7.97 -0.64
C ALA A 52 -17.62 -7.84 0.83
N PHE A 53 -16.98 -6.95 1.60
CA PHE A 53 -17.38 -6.66 2.98
C PHE A 53 -18.75 -5.97 3.04
N ASN A 54 -19.13 -5.21 2.01
CA ASN A 54 -20.43 -4.54 1.98
C ASN A 54 -21.62 -5.51 1.85
N VAL A 55 -21.39 -6.77 1.47
CA VAL A 55 -22.39 -7.84 1.52
C VAL A 55 -22.90 -8.05 2.94
N TRP A 56 -22.09 -7.79 3.97
CA TRP A 56 -22.50 -7.88 5.37
C TRP A 56 -22.76 -6.52 6.02
N ILE A 57 -22.01 -5.48 5.64
CA ILE A 57 -22.08 -4.17 6.32
C ILE A 57 -23.26 -3.32 5.82
N HIS A 58 -23.70 -3.50 4.57
CA HIS A 58 -24.85 -2.81 3.98
C HIS A 58 -24.80 -1.28 4.05
N VAL A 59 -23.65 -0.70 3.72
CA VAL A 59 -23.45 0.76 3.60
C VAL A 59 -24.32 1.33 2.47
N PRO A 60 -24.95 2.51 2.62
CA PRO A 60 -25.69 3.16 1.55
C PRO A 60 -24.80 3.42 0.31
N PRO A 61 -25.32 3.27 -0.93
CA PRO A 61 -24.49 3.34 -2.13
C PRO A 61 -23.66 4.62 -2.27
N THR A 62 -24.22 5.79 -1.96
CA THR A 62 -23.51 7.07 -2.01
C THR A 62 -22.31 7.09 -1.06
N GLN A 63 -22.47 6.48 0.11
CA GLN A 63 -21.44 6.46 1.13
C GLN A 63 -20.41 5.36 0.90
N LEU A 64 -20.81 4.26 0.29
CA LEU A 64 -19.87 3.23 -0.20
C LEU A 64 -18.91 3.82 -1.26
N GLU A 65 -19.43 4.57 -2.22
CA GLU A 65 -18.62 5.24 -3.23
C GLU A 65 -17.68 6.29 -2.63
N TYR A 66 -18.14 7.03 -1.61
CA TYR A 66 -17.28 7.91 -0.83
C TYR A 66 -16.12 7.14 -0.17
N VAL A 67 -16.40 6.01 0.49
CA VAL A 67 -15.35 5.17 1.12
C VAL A 67 -14.36 4.66 0.07
N LYS A 68 -14.84 4.14 -1.07
CA LYS A 68 -13.96 3.71 -2.18
C LYS A 68 -13.08 4.85 -2.68
N CYS A 69 -13.63 6.05 -2.83
CA CYS A 69 -12.88 7.23 -3.24
C CYS A 69 -11.77 7.58 -2.24
N VAL A 70 -12.09 7.62 -0.94
CA VAL A 70 -11.13 7.86 0.14
C VAL A 70 -9.99 6.83 0.09
N VAL A 71 -10.32 5.54 0.05
CA VAL A 71 -9.32 4.46 0.05
C VAL A 71 -8.45 4.50 -1.21
N ARG A 72 -9.04 4.76 -2.39
CA ARG A 72 -8.29 4.91 -3.64
C ARG A 72 -7.32 6.09 -3.59
N ARG A 73 -7.73 7.22 -3.04
CA ARG A 73 -6.89 8.43 -2.91
C ARG A 73 -5.73 8.19 -1.96
N LEU A 74 -5.99 7.66 -0.77
CA LEU A 74 -4.95 7.32 0.20
C LEU A 74 -3.97 6.28 -0.36
N HIS A 75 -4.48 5.24 -1.03
CA HIS A 75 -3.62 4.23 -1.63
C HIS A 75 -2.75 4.79 -2.75
N THR A 76 -3.31 5.64 -3.62
CA THR A 76 -2.53 6.24 -4.72
C THR A 76 -1.49 7.22 -4.18
N ALA A 77 -1.81 8.00 -3.15
CA ALA A 77 -0.86 8.86 -2.46
C ALA A 77 0.26 8.05 -1.78
N SER A 78 -0.07 6.92 -1.15
CA SER A 78 0.94 6.05 -0.54
C SER A 78 1.88 5.46 -1.60
N LEU A 79 1.36 5.04 -2.76
CA LEU A 79 2.20 4.54 -3.85
C LEU A 79 3.18 5.60 -4.38
N LEU A 80 2.78 6.87 -4.46
CA LEU A 80 3.69 7.96 -4.85
C LEU A 80 4.84 8.13 -3.85
N MET A 81 4.57 8.01 -2.55
CA MET A 81 5.59 8.07 -1.50
C MET A 81 6.47 6.83 -1.52
N ASP A 82 5.88 5.63 -1.54
CA ASP A 82 6.59 4.35 -1.58
C ASP A 82 7.56 4.30 -2.78
N ASP A 83 7.11 4.68 -3.98
CA ASP A 83 7.98 4.72 -5.18
C ASP A 83 9.21 5.62 -4.99
N VAL A 84 9.06 6.74 -4.28
CA VAL A 84 10.18 7.64 -3.95
C VAL A 84 11.08 7.03 -2.88
N GLU A 85 10.49 6.47 -1.82
CA GLU A 85 11.20 5.91 -0.68
C GLU A 85 12.01 4.66 -1.06
N ASP A 86 11.50 3.86 -2.00
CA ASP A 86 12.11 2.64 -2.54
C ASP A 86 12.96 2.90 -3.79
N ASN A 87 12.93 4.13 -4.33
CA ASN A 87 13.62 4.51 -5.56
C ASN A 87 13.25 3.59 -6.75
N SER A 88 11.96 3.31 -6.90
CA SER A 88 11.43 2.41 -7.93
C SER A 88 11.36 3.11 -9.29
N ASP A 89 11.88 2.48 -10.35
CA ASP A 89 11.83 3.06 -11.70
C ASP A 89 10.44 2.97 -12.36
N LEU A 90 9.70 1.90 -12.05
CA LEU A 90 8.43 1.56 -12.70
C LEU A 90 7.31 1.33 -11.68
N ARG A 91 6.11 1.78 -12.04
CA ARG A 91 4.86 1.51 -11.33
C ARG A 91 3.79 1.14 -12.34
N ARG A 92 3.19 -0.05 -12.19
CA ARG A 92 2.12 -0.56 -13.08
C ARG A 92 2.52 -0.57 -14.57
N GLY A 93 3.80 -0.83 -14.87
CA GLY A 93 4.33 -0.91 -16.23
C GLY A 93 4.62 0.43 -16.91
N VAL A 94 4.47 1.54 -16.19
CA VAL A 94 4.84 2.89 -16.65
C VAL A 94 5.90 3.50 -15.73
N PRO A 95 6.64 4.54 -16.16
CA PRO A 95 7.63 5.20 -15.30
C PRO A 95 6.99 5.70 -14.00
N ALA A 96 7.66 5.49 -12.86
CA ALA A 96 7.19 6.00 -11.58
C ALA A 96 7.09 7.54 -11.61
N ALA A 97 6.12 8.11 -10.91
CA ALA A 97 5.79 9.55 -11.04
C ALA A 97 6.99 10.46 -10.75
N HIS A 98 7.85 10.10 -9.79
CA HIS A 98 9.01 10.91 -9.42
C HIS A 98 10.09 10.95 -10.52
N THR A 99 10.10 9.97 -11.42
CA THR A 99 11.03 9.94 -12.58
C THR A 99 10.61 10.95 -13.67
N ILE A 100 9.34 11.36 -13.67
CA ILE A 100 8.78 12.34 -14.63
C ILE A 100 8.70 13.74 -14.01
N TYR A 101 8.11 13.85 -12.81
CA TYR A 101 7.80 15.13 -12.16
C TYR A 101 8.88 15.57 -11.16
N GLY A 102 9.83 14.69 -10.85
CA GLY A 102 10.85 14.90 -9.83
C GLY A 102 10.34 14.58 -8.42
N VAL A 103 11.26 14.11 -7.59
CA VAL A 103 11.01 13.79 -6.17
C VAL A 103 10.28 14.92 -5.42
N PRO A 104 10.69 16.21 -5.50
CA PRO A 104 10.06 17.27 -4.71
C PRO A 104 8.57 17.45 -5.00
N GLN A 105 8.17 17.39 -6.29
CA GLN A 105 6.78 17.55 -6.68
C GLN A 105 5.96 16.32 -6.26
N THR A 106 6.47 15.12 -6.51
CA THR A 106 5.78 13.87 -6.14
C THR A 106 5.51 13.77 -4.65
N VAL A 107 6.50 14.06 -3.81
CA VAL A 107 6.34 14.07 -2.34
C VAL A 107 5.34 15.14 -1.90
N ASN A 108 5.41 16.34 -2.47
CA ASN A 108 4.47 17.42 -2.14
C ASN A 108 3.03 17.03 -2.52
N THR A 109 2.82 16.49 -3.72
CA THR A 109 1.50 16.06 -4.20
C THR A 109 0.92 14.92 -3.36
N ALA A 110 1.73 13.94 -2.98
CA ALA A 110 1.26 12.84 -2.14
C ALA A 110 0.79 13.32 -0.76
N ASN A 111 1.59 14.17 -0.10
CA ASN A 111 1.22 14.81 1.16
C ASN A 111 -0.03 15.69 1.01
N TYR A 112 -0.12 16.46 -0.07
CA TYR A 112 -1.28 17.27 -0.37
C TYR A 112 -2.56 16.43 -0.44
N VAL A 113 -2.53 15.30 -1.15
CA VAL A 113 -3.68 14.39 -1.26
C VAL A 113 -4.05 13.77 0.08
N TYR A 114 -3.09 13.42 0.94
CA TYR A 114 -3.38 12.97 2.31
C TYR A 114 -4.20 14.03 3.08
N PHE A 115 -3.77 15.29 3.06
CA PHE A 115 -4.49 16.36 3.75
C PHE A 115 -5.85 16.68 3.13
N GLN A 116 -6.00 16.59 1.81
CA GLN A 116 -7.30 16.73 1.17
C GLN A 116 -8.28 15.64 1.63
N VAL A 117 -7.84 14.38 1.66
CA VAL A 117 -8.69 13.27 2.14
C VAL A 117 -9.07 13.48 3.60
N LEU A 118 -8.13 13.90 4.45
CA LEU A 118 -8.44 14.22 5.84
C LEU A 118 -9.48 15.35 5.94
N SER A 119 -9.31 16.43 5.17
CA SER A 119 -10.28 17.53 5.11
C SER A 119 -11.68 17.02 4.71
N ASP A 120 -11.78 16.14 3.73
CA ASP A 120 -13.06 15.56 3.29
C ASP A 120 -13.70 14.71 4.41
N ILE A 121 -12.89 13.93 5.14
CA ILE A 121 -13.38 13.12 6.27
C ILE A 121 -13.89 14.01 7.41
N VAL A 122 -13.24 15.13 7.74
CA VAL A 122 -13.76 16.06 8.75
C VAL A 122 -15.16 16.55 8.39
N GLN A 123 -15.42 16.81 7.10
CA GLN A 123 -16.70 17.34 6.65
C GLN A 123 -17.79 16.28 6.56
N GLN A 124 -17.44 15.05 6.16
CA GLN A 124 -18.42 14.00 5.87
C GLN A 124 -18.62 13.01 7.02
N GLN A 125 -17.57 12.71 7.80
CA GLN A 125 -17.56 11.72 8.88
C GLN A 125 -16.62 12.16 10.03
N PRO A 126 -16.90 13.28 10.72
CA PRO A 126 -16.00 13.83 11.74
C PRO A 126 -15.68 12.83 12.87
N ASP A 127 -16.63 11.97 13.25
CA ASP A 127 -16.45 10.98 14.31
C ASP A 127 -15.44 9.88 13.94
N ALA A 128 -15.22 9.64 12.64
CA ALA A 128 -14.21 8.69 12.18
C ALA A 128 -12.79 9.26 12.22
N MET A 129 -12.63 10.60 12.31
CA MET A 129 -11.33 11.26 12.17
C MET A 129 -10.26 10.78 13.16
N PRO A 130 -10.53 10.63 14.48
CA PRO A 130 -9.51 10.14 15.41
C PRO A 130 -8.96 8.76 15.03
N ALA A 131 -9.86 7.85 14.66
CA ALA A 131 -9.47 6.51 14.24
C ALA A 131 -8.73 6.51 12.90
N MET A 132 -9.09 7.41 11.98
CA MET A 132 -8.37 7.61 10.71
C MET A 132 -6.93 8.06 10.93
N ILE A 133 -6.71 9.02 11.83
CA ILE A 133 -5.37 9.48 12.20
C ILE A 133 -4.57 8.34 12.83
N ASP A 134 -5.18 7.56 13.73
CA ASP A 134 -4.51 6.41 14.35
C ASP A 134 -4.05 5.37 13.32
N GLU A 135 -4.87 5.06 12.32
CA GLU A 135 -4.50 4.12 11.25
C GLU A 135 -3.42 4.68 10.31
N LEU A 136 -3.43 5.98 10.02
CA LEU A 136 -2.35 6.62 9.25
C LEU A 136 -1.03 6.62 10.03
N VAL A 137 -1.07 6.86 11.35
CA VAL A 137 0.11 6.75 12.21
C VAL A 137 0.64 5.31 12.22
N ARG A 138 -0.24 4.31 12.30
CA ARG A 138 0.16 2.90 12.19
C ARG A 138 0.79 2.59 10.83
N LEU A 139 0.21 3.07 9.73
CA LEU A 139 0.79 2.91 8.39
C LEU A 139 2.23 3.42 8.35
N HIS A 140 2.48 4.63 8.83
CA HIS A 140 3.82 5.22 8.86
C HIS A 140 4.78 4.51 9.82
N ARG A 141 4.29 3.94 10.94
CA ARG A 141 5.10 3.08 11.82
C ARG A 141 5.55 1.80 11.09
N GLY A 142 4.65 1.16 10.36
CA GLY A 142 4.97 -0.01 9.54
C GLY A 142 6.00 0.34 8.47
N GLN A 143 5.73 1.36 7.67
CA GLN A 143 6.65 1.83 6.63
C GLN A 143 8.02 2.22 7.21
N GLY A 144 8.04 2.96 8.32
CA GLY A 144 9.28 3.37 8.97
C GLY A 144 10.15 2.19 9.45
N MET A 145 9.54 1.11 9.93
CA MET A 145 10.29 -0.10 10.31
C MET A 145 10.83 -0.87 9.10
N ASP A 146 10.06 -0.95 8.01
CA ASP A 146 10.50 -1.54 6.74
C ASP A 146 11.75 -0.82 6.20
N LEU A 147 11.70 0.52 6.17
CA LEU A 147 12.83 1.38 5.79
C LEU A 147 14.01 1.26 6.76
N PHE A 148 13.74 1.24 8.07
CA PHE A 148 14.79 1.11 9.08
C PHE A 148 15.57 -0.19 8.91
N TRP A 149 14.90 -1.33 8.74
CA TRP A 149 15.57 -2.61 8.52
C TRP A 149 16.41 -2.59 7.26
N ARG A 150 15.83 -2.12 6.15
CA ARG A 150 16.49 -1.96 4.85
C ARG A 150 17.76 -1.11 4.94
N ASP A 151 17.68 0.05 5.59
CA ASP A 151 18.77 1.04 5.62
C ASP A 151 19.82 0.74 6.69
N SER A 152 19.43 0.07 7.78
CA SER A 152 20.36 -0.42 8.83
C SER A 152 20.94 -1.81 8.55
N LEU A 153 20.40 -2.52 7.55
CA LEU A 153 20.70 -3.93 7.23
C LEU A 153 20.46 -4.89 8.40
N GLN A 154 19.48 -4.58 9.24
CA GLN A 154 19.05 -5.45 10.32
C GLN A 154 17.92 -6.35 9.83
N CYS A 155 18.21 -7.63 9.62
CA CYS A 155 17.20 -8.61 9.21
C CYS A 155 16.18 -8.83 10.34
N PRO A 156 14.87 -8.57 10.12
CA PRO A 156 13.84 -8.80 11.13
C PRO A 156 13.59 -10.31 11.35
N THR A 157 12.92 -10.63 12.43
CA THR A 157 12.24 -11.93 12.63
C THR A 157 10.95 -11.99 11.82
N GLU A 158 10.41 -13.19 11.61
CA GLU A 158 9.10 -13.35 10.96
C GLU A 158 7.97 -12.67 11.75
N GLN A 159 8.04 -12.67 13.08
CA GLN A 159 7.06 -12.03 13.96
C GLN A 159 7.08 -10.51 13.79
N GLU A 160 8.28 -9.91 13.83
CA GLU A 160 8.46 -8.48 13.57
C GLU A 160 7.97 -8.10 12.17
N TYR A 161 8.28 -8.93 11.16
CA TYR A 161 7.79 -8.72 9.80
C TYR A 161 6.25 -8.70 9.76
N VAL A 162 5.57 -9.67 10.39
CA VAL A 162 4.10 -9.70 10.44
C VAL A 162 3.55 -8.45 11.14
N ASP A 163 4.13 -8.02 12.26
CA ASP A 163 3.72 -6.80 12.95
C ASP A 163 3.88 -5.55 12.07
N MET A 164 4.97 -5.48 11.30
CA MET A 164 5.18 -4.41 10.32
C MET A 164 4.09 -4.43 9.24
N VAL A 165 3.79 -5.59 8.66
CA VAL A 165 2.78 -5.74 7.60
C VAL A 165 1.37 -5.37 8.09
N VAL A 166 1.00 -5.79 9.31
CA VAL A 166 -0.29 -5.41 9.92
C VAL A 166 -0.42 -3.89 10.06
N ASN A 167 0.68 -3.21 10.36
CA ASN A 167 0.71 -1.76 10.44
C ASN A 167 0.67 -1.09 9.05
N LYS A 168 1.53 -1.48 8.10
CA LYS A 168 1.66 -0.92 6.75
C LYS A 168 0.46 -1.21 5.85
N THR A 169 0.20 -2.49 5.58
CA THR A 169 -0.79 -2.93 4.59
C THR A 169 -2.18 -3.09 5.19
N GLY A 170 -2.27 -3.48 6.47
CA GLY A 170 -3.54 -3.57 7.18
C GLY A 170 -4.20 -2.21 7.46
N GLY A 171 -3.43 -1.11 7.55
CA GLY A 171 -3.95 0.21 7.88
C GLY A 171 -5.01 0.73 6.92
N LEU A 172 -4.76 0.65 5.60
CA LEU A 172 -5.72 1.13 4.58
C LEU A 172 -7.02 0.30 4.55
N PHE A 173 -6.94 -1.01 4.80
CA PHE A 173 -8.13 -1.86 4.88
C PHE A 173 -8.95 -1.58 6.14
N ARG A 174 -8.30 -1.38 7.29
CA ARG A 174 -8.98 -0.98 8.53
C ARG A 174 -9.62 0.39 8.41
N ILE A 175 -8.97 1.34 7.72
CA ILE A 175 -9.58 2.62 7.35
C ILE A 175 -10.89 2.40 6.59
N ALA A 176 -10.87 1.56 5.54
CA ALA A 176 -12.07 1.26 4.76
C ALA A 176 -13.19 0.68 5.64
N LEU A 177 -12.89 -0.37 6.42
CA LEU A 177 -13.86 -1.01 7.30
C LEU A 177 -14.43 -0.05 8.34
N ARG A 178 -13.61 0.79 8.96
CA ARG A 178 -14.08 1.77 9.95
C ARG A 178 -15.04 2.78 9.35
N LEU A 179 -14.71 3.34 8.18
CA LEU A 179 -15.59 4.29 7.48
C LEU A 179 -16.90 3.61 7.04
N MET A 180 -16.84 2.35 6.61
CA MET A 180 -18.03 1.55 6.28
C MET A 180 -18.92 1.33 7.51
N LEU A 181 -18.35 0.87 8.62
CA LEU A 181 -19.07 0.61 9.87
C LEU A 181 -19.71 1.89 10.44
N ALA A 182 -19.00 3.03 10.36
CA ALA A 182 -19.54 4.33 10.76
C ALA A 182 -20.69 4.81 9.86
N SER A 183 -20.78 4.30 8.64
CA SER A 183 -21.79 4.66 7.64
C SER A 183 -22.93 3.65 7.54
N ALA A 184 -22.82 2.51 8.23
CA ALA A 184 -23.78 1.43 8.15
C ALA A 184 -25.05 1.78 8.96
N PRO A 185 -26.26 1.59 8.42
CA PRO A 185 -27.49 1.80 9.18
C PRO A 185 -27.61 0.84 10.37
N THR A 186 -27.13 -0.39 10.17
CA THR A 186 -27.12 -1.47 11.16
C THR A 186 -25.78 -2.21 11.04
N PRO A 187 -24.70 -1.71 11.67
CA PRO A 187 -23.39 -2.34 11.58
C PRO A 187 -23.44 -3.77 12.17
N PRO A 188 -22.67 -4.71 11.61
CA PRO A 188 -22.50 -6.04 12.20
C PRO A 188 -22.03 -5.96 13.66
N THR A 189 -22.51 -6.89 14.49
CA THR A 189 -22.13 -6.96 15.92
C THR A 189 -20.82 -7.71 16.16
N VAL A 190 -20.31 -8.40 15.14
CA VAL A 190 -19.05 -9.14 15.17
C VAL A 190 -17.92 -8.32 14.57
N ASP A 191 -16.69 -8.56 15.05
CA ASP A 191 -15.51 -7.87 14.54
C ASP A 191 -15.05 -8.50 13.22
N LEU A 192 -14.92 -7.68 12.18
CA LEU A 192 -14.46 -8.08 10.85
C LEU A 192 -12.95 -7.87 10.67
N ALA A 193 -12.29 -7.21 11.62
CA ALA A 193 -10.87 -6.91 11.55
C ALA A 193 -9.96 -8.16 11.51
N PRO A 194 -10.24 -9.27 12.21
CA PRO A 194 -9.42 -10.48 12.13
C PRO A 194 -9.29 -11.02 10.70
N LEU A 195 -10.41 -11.18 9.99
CA LEU A 195 -10.40 -11.63 8.59
C LEU A 195 -9.60 -10.66 7.71
N ALA A 196 -9.83 -9.35 7.86
CA ALA A 196 -9.11 -8.34 7.09
C ALA A 196 -7.59 -8.34 7.36
N ASN A 197 -7.17 -8.60 8.60
CA ASN A 197 -5.76 -8.69 8.96
C ASN A 197 -5.11 -9.93 8.33
N VAL A 198 -5.75 -11.11 8.38
CA VAL A 198 -5.23 -12.33 7.75
C VAL A 198 -5.10 -12.15 6.24
N ILE A 199 -6.14 -11.59 5.60
CA ILE A 199 -6.13 -11.24 4.18
C ILE A 199 -4.98 -10.27 3.87
N GLY A 200 -4.80 -9.22 4.68
CA GLY A 200 -3.72 -8.24 4.52
C GLY A 200 -2.31 -8.84 4.62
N ILE A 201 -2.08 -9.74 5.57
CA ILE A 201 -0.80 -10.45 5.74
C ILE A 201 -0.54 -11.36 4.52
N TYR A 202 -1.54 -12.15 4.14
CA TYR A 202 -1.48 -13.01 2.95
C TYR A 202 -1.10 -12.18 1.71
N PHE A 203 -1.74 -11.03 1.54
CA PHE A 203 -1.49 -10.13 0.41
C PHE A 203 -0.05 -9.68 0.30
N GLN A 204 0.53 -9.24 1.43
CA GLN A 204 1.89 -8.72 1.41
C GLN A 204 2.89 -9.84 1.15
N ILE A 205 2.75 -11.00 1.81
CA ILE A 205 3.64 -12.14 1.59
C ILE A 205 3.54 -12.64 0.14
N ARG A 206 2.34 -12.59 -0.45
CA ARG A 206 2.15 -12.94 -1.86
C ARG A 206 2.79 -11.91 -2.79
N ASP A 207 2.66 -10.60 -2.53
CA ASP A 207 3.33 -9.57 -3.34
C ASP A 207 4.85 -9.76 -3.33
N ASP A 208 5.43 -9.98 -2.15
CA ASP A 208 6.85 -10.27 -1.95
C ASP A 208 7.30 -11.55 -2.68
N TYR A 209 6.51 -12.64 -2.60
CA TYR A 209 6.80 -13.88 -3.34
C TYR A 209 6.77 -13.68 -4.85
N VAL A 210 5.74 -12.99 -5.36
CA VAL A 210 5.53 -12.75 -6.79
C VAL A 210 6.60 -11.81 -7.36
N ASN A 211 7.09 -10.84 -6.57
CA ASN A 211 8.20 -9.95 -6.97
C ASN A 211 9.43 -10.74 -7.44
N LEU A 212 9.71 -11.88 -6.78
CA LEU A 212 10.89 -12.69 -7.03
C LEU A 212 10.68 -13.85 -8.01
N GLN A 213 9.44 -14.27 -8.25
CA GLN A 213 9.12 -15.46 -9.06
C GLN A 213 8.42 -15.14 -10.39
N SER A 214 7.72 -14.02 -10.51
CA SER A 214 6.86 -13.75 -11.67
C SER A 214 7.57 -12.99 -12.80
N THR A 215 7.66 -13.64 -13.95
CA THR A 215 8.13 -13.01 -15.20
C THR A 215 7.19 -11.92 -15.71
N GLN A 216 5.88 -12.03 -15.44
CA GLN A 216 4.90 -11.00 -15.80
C GLN A 216 5.07 -9.75 -14.91
N LEU A 217 5.26 -9.93 -13.60
CA LEU A 217 5.49 -8.78 -12.72
C LEU A 217 6.82 -8.09 -13.02
N ALA A 218 7.82 -8.84 -13.52
CA ALA A 218 9.06 -8.28 -14.00
C ALA A 218 8.87 -7.24 -15.13
N GLN A 219 7.80 -7.33 -15.91
CA GLN A 219 7.45 -6.34 -16.94
C GLN A 219 6.80 -5.08 -16.36
N HIS A 220 6.19 -5.16 -15.17
CA HIS A 220 5.40 -4.08 -14.58
C HIS A 220 6.13 -3.29 -13.49
N LYS A 221 7.05 -3.93 -12.76
CA LYS A 221 7.86 -3.32 -11.69
C LYS A 221 9.37 -3.36 -12.01
N GLY A 222 9.82 -4.36 -12.76
CA GLY A 222 11.25 -4.66 -12.96
C GLY A 222 11.60 -6.05 -12.43
N PHE A 223 12.72 -6.63 -12.88
CA PHE A 223 13.08 -8.00 -12.55
C PHE A 223 13.59 -8.10 -11.10
N CYS A 224 12.81 -8.68 -10.19
CA CYS A 224 13.16 -8.87 -8.77
C CYS A 224 13.59 -7.56 -8.10
N GLU A 225 12.73 -6.55 -8.15
CA GLU A 225 13.01 -5.22 -7.61
C GLU A 225 13.24 -5.22 -6.11
N ASP A 226 12.65 -6.14 -5.33
CA ASP A 226 12.88 -6.21 -3.88
C ASP A 226 14.39 -6.37 -3.57
N LEU A 227 15.16 -7.02 -4.45
CA LEU A 227 16.63 -7.13 -4.35
C LEU A 227 17.36 -5.81 -4.67
N THR A 228 16.82 -5.00 -5.58
CA THR A 228 17.36 -3.67 -5.91
C THR A 228 17.01 -2.65 -4.83
N GLU A 229 15.80 -2.71 -4.29
CA GLU A 229 15.37 -1.90 -3.15
C GLU A 229 16.20 -2.24 -1.90
N GLY A 230 16.68 -3.48 -1.80
CA GLY A 230 17.38 -3.98 -0.61
C GLY A 230 16.41 -4.39 0.50
N LYS A 231 15.16 -4.67 0.13
CA LYS A 231 14.05 -4.92 1.05
C LYS A 231 14.17 -6.31 1.70
N PHE A 232 13.86 -6.39 2.99
CA PHE A 232 13.72 -7.67 3.70
C PHE A 232 12.34 -8.28 3.47
N SER A 233 12.04 -8.61 2.21
CA SER A 233 10.78 -9.28 1.84
C SER A 233 10.68 -10.68 2.47
N PHE A 234 9.46 -11.23 2.60
CA PHE A 234 9.26 -12.49 3.34
C PHE A 234 10.16 -13.67 2.89
N PRO A 235 10.35 -13.94 1.59
CA PRO A 235 11.29 -14.98 1.17
C PRO A 235 12.75 -14.64 1.46
N ILE A 236 13.14 -13.36 1.35
CA ILE A 236 14.51 -12.88 1.58
C ILE A 236 14.88 -12.97 3.06
N LEU A 237 14.00 -12.51 3.95
CA LEU A 237 14.26 -12.56 5.39
C LEU A 237 14.38 -14.00 5.88
N HIS A 238 13.50 -14.90 5.42
CA HIS A 238 13.60 -16.32 5.77
C HIS A 238 14.94 -16.87 5.27
N ALA A 239 15.29 -16.62 4.01
CA ALA A 239 16.55 -17.10 3.45
C ALA A 239 17.78 -16.64 4.22
N ILE A 240 17.84 -15.35 4.60
CA ILE A 240 18.96 -14.79 5.37
C ILE A 240 19.07 -15.45 6.74
N ARG A 241 17.96 -15.67 7.44
CA ARG A 241 17.96 -16.30 8.77
C ARG A 241 18.27 -17.79 8.71
N THR A 242 17.80 -18.51 7.69
CA THR A 242 18.07 -19.94 7.50
C THR A 242 19.52 -20.20 7.11
N ALA A 243 20.14 -19.27 6.39
CA ALA A 243 21.50 -19.43 5.86
C ALA A 243 22.61 -19.21 6.90
N GLU A 244 22.32 -18.78 8.13
CA GLU A 244 23.37 -18.46 9.11
C GLU A 244 24.35 -19.63 9.33
N PRO A 245 25.68 -19.39 9.30
CA PRO A 245 26.38 -18.08 9.29
C PRO A 245 26.70 -17.50 7.89
N ASP A 246 26.18 -18.06 6.79
CA ASP A 246 26.40 -17.53 5.44
C ASP A 246 25.73 -16.16 5.26
N ARG A 247 26.55 -15.17 4.88
CA ARG A 247 26.13 -13.76 4.70
C ARG A 247 25.95 -13.37 3.23
N THR A 248 26.04 -14.31 2.31
CA THR A 248 26.02 -14.04 0.86
C THR A 248 24.78 -13.25 0.44
N LEU A 249 23.58 -13.70 0.84
CA LEU A 249 22.34 -12.98 0.51
C LEU A 249 22.26 -11.59 1.16
N LEU A 250 22.69 -11.46 2.42
CA LEU A 250 22.73 -10.16 3.10
C LEU A 250 23.66 -9.17 2.37
N HIS A 251 24.80 -9.65 1.87
CA HIS A 251 25.72 -8.83 1.09
C HIS A 251 25.15 -8.45 -0.27
N ILE A 252 24.44 -9.36 -0.96
CA ILE A 252 23.72 -9.04 -2.20
C ILE A 252 22.69 -7.94 -1.96
N LEU A 253 21.88 -8.09 -0.90
CA LEU A 253 20.84 -7.12 -0.54
C LEU A 253 21.42 -5.74 -0.23
N ARG A 254 22.55 -5.69 0.49
CA ARG A 254 23.30 -4.45 0.77
C ARG A 254 23.76 -3.73 -0.49
N GLN A 255 24.06 -4.43 -1.57
CA GLN A 255 24.55 -3.79 -2.81
C GLN A 255 23.44 -3.08 -3.59
N ARG A 256 22.16 -3.34 -3.31
CA ARG A 256 21.03 -2.78 -4.09
C ARG A 256 21.23 -2.97 -5.59
N THR A 257 21.65 -4.19 -5.96
CA THR A 257 22.19 -4.48 -7.29
C THR A 257 21.11 -4.38 -8.37
N THR A 258 21.47 -3.80 -9.51
CA THR A 258 20.68 -3.86 -10.75
C THR A 258 21.19 -4.96 -11.69
N HIS A 259 22.28 -5.66 -11.34
CA HIS A 259 22.85 -6.72 -12.16
C HIS A 259 21.98 -7.98 -12.14
N ILE A 260 21.44 -8.33 -13.32
CA ILE A 260 20.55 -9.49 -13.51
C ILE A 260 21.19 -10.80 -13.03
N GLU A 261 22.47 -11.02 -13.28
CA GLU A 261 23.14 -12.27 -12.88
C GLU A 261 23.27 -12.40 -11.36
N THR A 262 23.49 -11.29 -10.64
CA THR A 262 23.47 -11.30 -9.17
C THR A 262 22.06 -11.59 -8.64
N LYS A 263 21.03 -11.01 -9.27
CA LYS A 263 19.63 -11.29 -8.92
C LYS A 263 19.27 -12.76 -9.15
N LYS A 264 19.64 -13.34 -10.30
CA LYS A 264 19.45 -14.77 -10.62
C LYS A 264 20.14 -15.68 -9.61
N TYR A 265 21.38 -15.35 -9.24
CA TYR A 265 22.11 -16.10 -8.22
C TYR A 265 21.37 -16.08 -6.87
N ALA A 266 20.87 -14.92 -6.44
CA ALA A 266 20.09 -14.82 -5.20
C ALA A 266 18.82 -15.68 -5.24
N ILE A 267 18.09 -15.67 -6.36
CA ILE A 267 16.90 -16.51 -6.56
C ILE A 267 17.28 -18.00 -6.49
N GLU A 268 18.32 -18.42 -7.20
CA GLU A 268 18.76 -19.82 -7.19
C GLU A 268 19.19 -20.26 -5.79
N TYR A 269 19.88 -19.39 -5.04
CA TYR A 269 20.25 -19.63 -3.65
C TYR A 269 19.01 -19.80 -2.76
N MET A 270 18.01 -18.92 -2.89
CA MET A 270 16.75 -19.01 -2.15
C MET A 270 15.94 -20.27 -2.48
N GLU A 271 15.99 -20.75 -3.72
CA GLU A 271 15.29 -21.96 -4.16
C GLU A 271 16.00 -23.24 -3.69
N ARG A 272 17.32 -23.32 -3.90
CA ARG A 272 18.09 -24.57 -3.78
C ARG A 272 18.80 -24.75 -2.44
N VAL A 273 19.20 -23.67 -1.79
CA VAL A 273 20.00 -23.73 -0.55
C VAL A 273 19.12 -23.57 0.68
N THR A 274 18.27 -22.54 0.71
CA THR A 274 17.44 -22.23 1.89
C THR A 274 15.98 -22.68 1.74
N HIS A 275 15.58 -23.12 0.55
CA HIS A 275 14.21 -23.55 0.22
C HIS A 275 13.12 -22.53 0.60
N SER A 276 13.46 -21.24 0.56
CA SER A 276 12.63 -20.15 1.07
C SER A 276 11.36 -19.93 0.26
N PHE A 277 11.38 -20.22 -1.04
CA PHE A 277 10.18 -20.19 -1.87
C PHE A 277 9.20 -21.31 -1.51
N SER A 278 9.71 -22.51 -1.20
CA SER A 278 8.86 -23.61 -0.73
C SER A 278 8.25 -23.30 0.63
N TYR A 279 9.06 -22.78 1.56
CA TYR A 279 8.58 -22.32 2.86
C TYR A 279 7.49 -21.26 2.72
N THR A 280 7.72 -20.23 1.89
CA THR A 280 6.76 -19.16 1.64
C THR A 280 5.43 -19.71 1.09
N ARG A 281 5.46 -20.69 0.18
CA ARG A 281 4.24 -21.35 -0.32
C ARG A 281 3.47 -22.06 0.80
N THR A 282 4.15 -22.76 1.71
CA THR A 282 3.51 -23.39 2.87
C THR A 282 2.85 -22.35 3.79
N VAL A 283 3.53 -21.22 4.04
CA VAL A 283 2.98 -20.12 4.83
C VAL A 283 1.75 -19.51 4.16
N LEU A 284 1.80 -19.26 2.85
CA LEU A 284 0.64 -18.77 2.08
C LEU A 284 -0.54 -19.74 2.14
N GLN A 285 -0.30 -21.05 2.01
CA GLN A 285 -1.36 -22.06 2.16
C GLN A 285 -2.00 -22.04 3.55
N ALA A 286 -1.18 -21.93 4.60
CA ALA A 286 -1.68 -21.84 5.97
C ALA A 286 -2.51 -20.57 6.22
N LEU A 287 -2.09 -19.43 5.67
CA LEU A 287 -2.82 -18.17 5.77
C LEU A 287 -4.13 -18.18 4.96
N ALA A 288 -4.13 -18.81 3.78
CA ALA A 288 -5.35 -18.99 2.99
C ALA A 288 -6.37 -19.84 3.76
N GLN A 289 -5.93 -20.95 4.37
CA GLN A 289 -6.82 -21.78 5.20
C GLN A 289 -7.38 -21.00 6.38
N GLN A 290 -6.54 -20.22 7.09
CA GLN A 290 -7.02 -19.37 8.19
C GLN A 290 -8.04 -18.31 7.74
N ALA A 291 -7.88 -17.75 6.54
CA ALA A 291 -8.84 -16.81 5.98
C ALA A 291 -10.18 -17.50 5.65
N GLU A 292 -10.15 -18.72 5.10
CA GLU A 292 -11.36 -19.52 4.82
C GLU A 292 -12.07 -19.97 6.10
N ASP A 293 -11.32 -20.37 7.13
CA ASP A 293 -11.87 -20.78 8.42
C ASP A 293 -12.58 -19.59 9.10
N GLU A 294 -11.96 -18.41 9.09
CA GLU A 294 -12.54 -17.19 9.66
C GLU A 294 -13.73 -16.68 8.83
N LEU A 295 -13.66 -16.79 7.50
CA LEU A 295 -14.80 -16.49 6.62
C LEU A 295 -15.99 -17.40 6.96
N THR A 296 -15.77 -18.71 7.07
CA THR A 296 -16.81 -19.69 7.44
C THR A 296 -17.43 -19.36 8.80
N HIS A 297 -16.60 -19.00 9.78
CA HIS A 297 -17.07 -18.59 11.10
C HIS A 297 -17.97 -17.35 11.03
N LEU A 298 -17.58 -16.33 10.27
CA LEU A 298 -18.40 -15.12 10.07
C LEU A 298 -19.69 -15.41 9.31
N GLU A 299 -19.67 -16.30 8.31
CA GLU A 299 -20.87 -16.69 7.55
C GLU A 299 -21.93 -17.38 8.41
N HIS A 300 -21.52 -18.12 9.45
CA HIS A 300 -22.46 -18.70 10.41
C HIS A 300 -23.28 -17.65 11.16
N VAL A 301 -22.76 -16.43 11.30
CA VAL A 301 -23.41 -15.33 12.02
C VAL A 301 -24.07 -14.33 11.07
N LEU A 302 -23.41 -14.00 9.96
CA LEU A 302 -23.78 -12.92 9.05
C LEU A 302 -24.42 -13.40 7.73
N GLY A 303 -24.43 -14.71 7.48
CA GLY A 303 -24.86 -15.31 6.22
C GLY A 303 -23.75 -15.36 5.16
N ALA A 304 -24.02 -16.07 4.07
CA ALA A 304 -23.02 -16.36 3.03
C ALA A 304 -22.48 -15.11 2.33
N ASN A 305 -21.18 -15.12 2.01
CA ASN A 305 -20.48 -14.07 1.30
C ASN A 305 -19.67 -14.62 0.11
N PRO A 306 -20.34 -14.91 -1.02
CA PRO A 306 -19.69 -15.47 -2.20
C PRO A 306 -18.64 -14.53 -2.82
N ALA A 307 -18.73 -13.22 -2.55
CA ALA A 307 -17.76 -12.25 -3.03
C ALA A 307 -16.40 -12.41 -2.34
N LEU A 308 -16.37 -12.68 -1.03
CA LEU A 308 -15.13 -12.95 -0.31
C LEU A 308 -14.50 -14.27 -0.74
N HIS A 309 -15.28 -15.34 -0.90
CA HIS A 309 -14.78 -16.60 -1.46
C HIS A 309 -14.15 -16.41 -2.85
N SER A 310 -14.81 -15.67 -3.74
CA SER A 310 -14.27 -15.38 -5.08
C SER A 310 -12.93 -14.65 -5.01
N ILE A 311 -12.77 -13.72 -4.06
CA ILE A 311 -11.50 -13.04 -3.84
C ILE A 311 -10.45 -14.04 -3.34
N LEU A 312 -10.73 -14.82 -2.29
CA LEU A 312 -9.79 -15.80 -1.74
C LEU A 312 -9.38 -16.85 -2.79
N ASP A 313 -10.30 -17.30 -3.64
CA ASP A 313 -10.03 -18.20 -4.75
C ASP A 313 -9.06 -17.60 -5.77
N VAL A 314 -9.26 -16.34 -6.15
CA VAL A 314 -8.36 -15.64 -7.08
C VAL A 314 -6.97 -15.49 -6.48
N LEU A 315 -6.88 -15.31 -5.17
CA LEU A 315 -5.63 -15.17 -4.45
C LEU A 315 -4.87 -16.49 -4.31
N ALA A 316 -5.59 -17.57 -4.03
CA ALA A 316 -5.04 -18.91 -3.85
C ALA A 316 -4.51 -19.53 -5.16
N ARG A 317 -4.88 -18.99 -6.33
CA ARG A 317 -4.33 -19.46 -7.61
C ARG A 317 -2.81 -19.23 -7.70
N PRO A 318 -2.05 -20.22 -8.19
CA PRO A 318 -0.61 -20.07 -8.41
C PRO A 318 -0.33 -18.88 -9.35
N CYS A 319 0.66 -18.08 -8.99
CA CYS A 319 1.19 -16.99 -9.82
C CYS A 319 2.15 -17.51 -10.88
#